data_AF-A0A6A7VNE8-F1
#
_entry.id   AF-A0A6A7VNE8-F1
#
_cell.length_a   1.000
_cell.length_b   1.000
_cell.length_c   1.000
_cell.angle_alpha   90.00
_cell.angle_beta   90.00
_cell.angle_gamma   90.00
#
_symmetry.space_group_name_H-M   'P 1'
#
loop_
_entity.id
_entity.type
_entity.pdbx_description
1 polymer ?
#
loop_
_entity_poly.entity_id
_entity_poly.type
_entity_poly.pdbx_seq_one_letter_code
_entity_poly.pdbx_strand_id
1 'polypeptide(L)' 'MKKQLFFMAMLMAMSLSASAQQQQVTISLPRQSFEGWDSQTNTMRVVPGKYQIFVGGSSAEAAKNVIEVKVK' A
#
# COMPACT_ATOMS: atom_id res chain seq x y z
N MET A 1 6.76 -4.96 24.39
CA MET A 1 6.67 -5.68 23.11
C MET A 1 6.58 -4.65 21.99
N LYS A 2 7.59 -4.58 21.11
CA LYS A 2 7.62 -3.58 20.02
C LYS A 2 6.60 -4.00 18.95
N LYS A 3 5.59 -3.16 18.70
CA LYS A 3 4.67 -3.35 17.57
C LYS A 3 5.51 -3.21 16.30
N GLN A 4 5.86 -4.32 15.65
CA GLN A 4 6.49 -4.26 14.34
C GLN A 4 5.42 -3.84 13.34
N LEU A 5 5.62 -2.69 12.71
CA LEU A 5 4.76 -2.16 11.68
C LEU A 5 5.35 -2.60 10.34
N PHE A 6 4.72 -3.57 9.68
CA PHE A 6 5.13 -4.02 8.35
C PHE A 6 4.57 -3.03 7.31
N PHE A 7 5.48 -2.34 6.61
CA PHE A 7 5.14 -1.49 5.48
C PHE A 7 5.47 -2.23 4.18
N MET A 8 4.43 -2.56 3.40
CA MET A 8 4.58 -3.02 2.02
C MET A 8 4.50 -1.79 1.12
N ALA A 9 5.58 -1.48 0.40
CA ALA A 9 5.60 -0.40 -0.58
C ALA A 9 5.39 -0.97 -1.99
N MET A 10 4.37 -0.49 -2.69
CA MET A 10 4.11 -0.83 -4.09
C MET A 10 4.44 0.38 -4.95
N LEU A 11 5.42 0.23 -5.84
CA LEU A 11 5.91 1.30 -6.71
C LEU A 11 5.31 1.14 -8.11
N MET A 12 4.75 2.22 -8.66
CA MET A 12 4.35 2.32 -10.07
C MET A 12 5.23 3.38 -10.74
N ALA A 13 6.01 2.98 -11.75
CA ALA A 13 6.76 3.90 -12.58
C ALA A 13 5.91 4.31 -13.79
N MET A 14 5.73 5.62 -14.00
CA MET A 14 4.96 6.17 -15.11
C MET A 14 5.81 7.12 -15.93
N SER A 15 5.71 7.04 -17.25
CA SER A 15 6.29 8.02 -18.19
C SER A 15 5.16 8.86 -18.78
N LEU A 16 5.08 10.14 -18.42
CA LEU A 16 4.18 11.09 -19.06
C LEU A 16 4.92 11.85 -20.17
N SER A 17 4.24 12.15 -21.27
CA SER A 17 4.73 13.10 -22.27
C SER A 17 4.55 14.53 -21.75
N ALA A 18 5.31 15.49 -22.29
CA ALA A 18 5.32 16.88 -21.80
C ALA A 18 4.00 17.65 -21.97
N SER A 19 3.02 17.09 -22.69
CA SER A 19 1.69 17.72 -22.76
C SER A 19 0.98 17.49 -21.43
N ALA A 20 0.30 18.51 -20.91
CA ALA A 20 -0.37 18.52 -19.60
C ALA A 20 -1.57 17.55 -19.53
N GLN A 21 -1.31 16.27 -19.73
CA GLN A 21 -2.30 15.20 -19.70
C GLN A 21 -2.38 14.65 -18.28
N GLN A 22 -3.56 14.77 -17.69
CA GLN A 22 -3.90 14.00 -16.50
C GLN A 22 -4.19 12.57 -16.93
N GLN A 23 -3.45 11.61 -16.37
CA GLN A 23 -3.67 10.19 -16.61
C GLN A 23 -4.33 9.57 -15.38
N GLN A 24 -5.50 8.94 -15.57
CA GLN A 24 -6.10 8.13 -14.53
C GLN A 24 -5.33 6.81 -14.39
N VAL A 25 -4.96 6.47 -13.16
CA VAL A 25 -4.23 5.24 -12.84
C VAL A 25 -5.10 4.38 -11.94
N THR A 26 -5.25 3.12 -12.32
CA THR A 26 -5.97 2.12 -11.52
C THR A 26 -4.96 1.11 -10.98
N ILE A 27 -4.85 1.02 -9.66
CA ILE A 27 -4.02 0.01 -8.99
C ILE A 27 -4.94 -1.04 -8.39
N SER A 28 -4.88 -2.25 -8.93
CA SER A 28 -5.57 -3.40 -8.36
C SER A 28 -4.83 -3.89 -7.12
N LEU A 29 -5.51 -3.85 -5.97
CA LEU A 29 -5.01 -4.37 -4.70
C LEU A 29 -5.83 -5.60 -4.29
N PRO A 30 -5.60 -6.77 -4.91
CA PRO A 30 -6.23 -8.01 -4.48
C PRO A 30 -5.81 -8.36 -3.04
N ARG A 31 -6.58 -9.22 -2.37
CA ARG A 31 -6.34 -9.59 -0.96
C ARG A 31 -4.89 -10.02 -0.69
N GLN A 32 -4.30 -10.77 -1.62
CA GLN A 32 -2.95 -11.31 -1.52
C GLN A 32 -1.88 -10.21 -1.47
N SER A 33 -2.16 -9.00 -1.98
CA SER A 33 -1.25 -7.85 -1.85
C SER A 33 -1.04 -7.39 -0.41
N PHE A 34 -1.89 -7.84 0.53
CA PHE A 34 -1.79 -7.55 1.96
C PHE A 34 -1.09 -8.69 2.74
N GLU A 35 -0.48 -9.65 2.04
CA GLU A 35 0.28 -10.72 2.67
C GLU A 35 1.55 -10.15 3.33
N GLY A 36 1.77 -10.54 4.57
CA GLY A 36 2.95 -10.14 5.33
C GLY A 36 3.32 -11.22 6.34
N TRP A 37 4.42 -10.98 7.04
CA TRP A 37 4.84 -11.87 8.12
C TRP A 37 3.94 -11.69 9.34
N ASP A 38 3.19 -12.74 9.70
CA ASP A 38 2.42 -12.79 10.95
C ASP A 38 3.30 -13.38 12.06
N SER A 39 3.82 -12.52 12.94
CA SER A 39 4.65 -12.94 14.07
C SER A 39 3.94 -13.81 15.11
N GLN A 40 2.59 -13.86 15.10
CA GLN A 40 1.84 -14.70 16.05
C GLN A 40 1.86 -16.17 15.61
N THR A 41 1.72 -16.41 14.31
CA THR A 41 1.71 -17.76 13.73
C THR A 41 3.04 -18.16 13.11
N ASN A 42 3.99 -17.22 12.99
CA ASN A 42 5.27 -17.37 12.30
C ASN A 42 5.12 -17.86 10.86
N THR A 43 4.15 -17.29 10.13
CA THR A 43 3.86 -17.64 8.73
C THR A 43 3.64 -16.39 7.87
N MET A 44 3.87 -16.54 6.56
CA MET A 44 3.42 -15.55 5.57
C MET A 44 1.91 -15.73 5.36
N ARG A 45 1.13 -14.71 5.66
CA ARG A 45 -0.33 -14.72 5.48
C ARG A 45 -0.91 -13.32 5.42
N VAL A 46 -2.12 -13.23 4.90
CA VAL A 46 -2.95 -12.02 5.01
C VAL A 46 -3.62 -12.01 6.37
N VAL A 47 -3.34 -10.98 7.17
CA VAL A 47 -3.94 -10.81 8.50
C VAL A 47 -5.18 -9.93 8.38
N PRO A 48 -6.39 -10.40 8.77
CA PRO A 48 -7.57 -9.55 8.76
C PRO A 48 -7.39 -8.32 9.65
N GLY A 49 -7.81 -7.15 9.17
CA GLY A 49 -7.57 -5.93 9.91
C GLY A 49 -7.83 -4.65 9.13
N LYS A 50 -7.49 -3.54 9.78
CA LYS A 50 -7.52 -2.20 9.19
C LYS A 50 -6.14 -1.90 8.63
N TYR A 51 -6.08 -1.64 7.33
CA TYR A 51 -4.88 -1.27 6.61
C TYR A 51 -4.97 0.19 6.15
N GLN A 52 -3.82 0.85 6.08
CA GLN A 52 -3.68 2.21 5.55
C GLN A 52 -2.88 2.14 4.25
N ILE A 53 -3.43 2.69 3.19
CA ILE A 53 -2.79 2.84 1.88
C ILE A 53 -2.38 4.30 1.73
N PHE A 54 -1.11 4.53 1.44
CA PHE A 54 -0.52 5.85 1.28
C PHE A 54 -0.24 6.09 -0.20
N VAL A 55 -0.67 7.23 -0.75
CA VAL A 55 -0.52 7.53 -2.19
C VAL A 55 0.16 8.89 -2.41
N GLY A 56 1.29 8.90 -3.10
CA GLY A 56 2.03 10.12 -3.42
C GLY A 56 3.23 9.85 -4.32
N GLY A 57 3.82 10.92 -4.88
CA GLY A 57 5.02 10.82 -5.72
C GLY A 57 6.27 10.42 -4.93
N SER A 58 6.22 10.56 -3.60
CA SER A 58 7.25 10.12 -2.65
C SER A 58 6.61 9.63 -1.35
N SER A 59 7.33 8.86 -0.54
CA SER A 59 6.80 8.37 0.75
C SER A 59 6.45 9.50 1.73
N ALA A 60 7.22 10.61 1.70
CA ALA A 60 6.95 11.78 2.54
C ALA A 60 5.66 12.51 2.14
N GLU A 61 5.37 12.58 0.84
CA GLU A 61 4.11 13.15 0.34
C GLU A 61 2.94 12.20 0.55
N ALA A 62 3.16 10.89 0.37
CA ALA A 62 2.15 9.87 0.52
C ALA A 62 1.53 9.84 1.92
N ALA A 63 2.29 10.26 2.95
CA ALA A 63 1.80 10.42 4.33
C ALA A 63 0.62 11.40 4.46
N LYS A 64 0.41 12.29 3.48
CA LYS A 64 -0.68 13.28 3.45
C LYS A 64 -1.98 12.75 2.84
N ASN A 65 -1.90 11.67 2.05
CA ASN A 65 -3.04 11.07 1.36
C ASN A 65 -3.18 9.61 1.82
N VAL A 66 -4.02 9.40 2.84
CA VAL A 66 -4.23 8.10 3.47
C VAL A 66 -5.62 7.58 3.14
N ILE A 67 -5.69 6.35 2.66
CA ILE A 67 -6.93 5.62 2.42
C ILE A 67 -6.99 4.44 3.38
N GLU A 68 -8.06 4.35 4.16
CA GLU A 68 -8.25 3.25 5.10
C GLU A 68 -9.11 2.14 4.48
N VAL A 69 -8.62 0.91 4.54
CA VAL A 69 -9.34 -0.26 4.01
C VAL A 69 -9.43 -1.34 5.06
N LYS A 70 -10.56 -2.07 5.07
CA LYS A 70 -10.77 -3.21 5.95
C LYS A 70 -10.63 -4.50 5.15
N VAL A 71 -9.60 -5.28 5.48
CA VAL A 71 -9.36 -6.60 4.91
C VAL A 71 -10.02 -7.63 5.82
N LYS A 72 -11.02 -8.37 5.29
CA LYS A 72 -11.78 -9.39 6.01
C LYS A 72 -11.17 -10.77 5.83
#